data_AF-A0A1J5TI67-F1
#
_entry.id   AF-A0A1J5TI67-F1
#
_cell.length_a   1.000
_cell.length_b   1.000
_cell.length_c   1.000
_cell.angle_alpha   90.00
_cell.angle_beta   90.00
_cell.angle_gamma   90.00
#
_symmetry.space_group_name_H-M   'P 1'
#
loop_
_entity.id
_entity.type
_entity.pdbx_description
1 polymer ?
#
loop_
_entity_poly.entity_id
_entity_poly.type
_entity_poly.pdbx_seq_one_letter_code
_entity_poly.pdbx_strand_id
1 'polypeptide(L)'
;MIKNIRDNLEIELPGIKSWNRMAVEPIQNNRNINERRINYKEWSSKENVRNMKKAAVLVCFFRKDEEYYFPLIKRPMHDRNHPGQIALPGGSMEINETLETTALRESFEEVGIKPNDVKIIGQMTPLPVPISNYMIYPFIGTTEIEPNWKLNKKEVDDLIILKFTDLVRSDNGYYEDWKREENQIRVPIFKIMNIHIWGATAAVLSELIDLSKKTN
;
A
#
# COMPACT_ATOMS: atom_id res chain seq x y z
N MET A 1 -14.53 -13.26 1.19
CA MET A 1 -13.41 -12.30 1.06
C MET A 1 -12.16 -12.83 1.75
N ILE A 2 -12.04 -12.80 3.09
CA ILE A 2 -10.81 -13.25 3.81
C ILE A 2 -10.37 -14.67 3.43
N LYS A 3 -11.31 -15.60 3.24
CA LYS A 3 -11.01 -16.95 2.75
C LYS A 3 -10.26 -16.91 1.40
N ASN A 4 -10.81 -16.20 0.41
CA ASN A 4 -10.17 -16.05 -0.90
C ASN A 4 -8.77 -15.44 -0.79
N ILE A 5 -8.60 -14.42 0.06
CA ILE A 5 -7.30 -13.80 0.28
C ILE A 5 -6.30 -14.85 0.80
N ARG A 6 -6.67 -15.63 1.82
CA ARG A 6 -5.82 -16.72 2.34
C ARG A 6 -5.49 -17.75 1.27
N ASP A 7 -6.50 -18.24 0.56
CA ASP A 7 -6.32 -19.26 -0.48
C ASP A 7 -5.38 -18.74 -1.59
N ASN A 8 -5.53 -17.47 -2.01
CA ASN A 8 -4.72 -16.89 -3.07
C ASN A 8 -3.30 -16.48 -2.61
N LEU A 9 -3.07 -16.26 -1.31
CA LEU A 9 -1.74 -16.03 -0.74
C LEU A 9 -0.85 -17.28 -0.79
N GLU A 10 -1.44 -18.47 -0.90
CA GLU A 10 -0.73 -19.76 -0.96
C GLU A 10 -0.33 -20.18 -2.39
N ILE A 11 -0.73 -19.41 -3.42
CA ILE A 11 -0.48 -19.71 -4.84
C ILE A 11 0.57 -18.71 -5.39
N GLU A 12 0.42 -18.28 -6.63
CA GLU A 12 1.26 -17.27 -7.26
C GLU A 12 0.67 -15.88 -6.98
N LEU A 13 1.46 -15.04 -6.30
CA LEU A 13 1.04 -13.69 -5.98
C LEU A 13 0.96 -12.82 -7.24
N PRO A 14 -0.10 -12.01 -7.42
CA PRO A 14 -0.25 -11.17 -8.61
C PRO A 14 0.89 -10.17 -8.81
N GLY A 15 1.42 -9.61 -7.72
CA GLY A 15 2.58 -8.70 -7.70
C GLY A 15 2.59 -7.67 -8.83
N ILE A 16 3.63 -7.75 -9.66
CA ILE A 16 3.88 -6.82 -10.79
C ILE A 16 2.65 -6.66 -11.70
N LYS A 17 1.88 -7.73 -11.93
CA LYS A 17 0.68 -7.66 -12.80
C LYS A 17 -0.33 -6.65 -12.25
N SER A 18 -0.55 -6.65 -10.94
CA SER A 18 -1.46 -5.72 -10.28
C SER A 18 -0.87 -4.32 -10.20
N TRP A 19 0.41 -4.20 -9.83
CA TRP A 19 1.06 -2.90 -9.67
C TRP A 19 1.14 -2.11 -10.97
N ASN A 20 1.33 -2.77 -12.12
CA ASN A 20 1.36 -2.12 -13.43
C ASN A 20 0.09 -1.32 -13.74
N ARG A 21 -1.07 -1.72 -13.19
CA ARG A 21 -2.32 -0.97 -13.33
C ARG A 21 -2.27 0.40 -12.62
N MET A 22 -1.40 0.52 -11.62
CA MET A 22 -1.20 1.73 -10.82
C MET A 22 0.12 2.45 -11.14
N ALA A 23 0.81 2.06 -12.23
CA ALA A 23 2.04 2.71 -12.66
C ALA A 23 1.75 4.09 -13.27
N VAL A 24 2.54 5.09 -12.88
CA VAL A 24 2.48 6.44 -13.48
C VAL A 24 3.03 6.40 -14.90
N GLU A 25 2.34 7.06 -15.82
CA GLU A 25 2.71 7.14 -17.23
C GLU A 25 2.98 8.58 -17.67
N PRO A 26 4.02 8.86 -18.47
CA PRO A 26 4.21 10.18 -19.05
C PRO A 26 3.15 10.47 -20.14
N ILE A 27 2.61 11.69 -20.15
CA ILE A 27 1.71 12.19 -21.19
C ILE A 27 2.60 12.78 -22.30
N GLN A 28 2.43 12.31 -23.53
CA GLN A 28 3.33 12.60 -24.64
C GLN A 28 3.36 14.10 -24.99
N ASN A 29 4.49 14.77 -24.76
CA ASN A 29 4.90 15.98 -25.47
C ASN A 29 6.35 15.79 -25.94
N ASN A 30 6.52 15.43 -27.22
CA ASN A 30 7.74 15.40 -28.03
C ASN A 30 9.14 15.22 -27.39
N ARG A 31 9.79 14.12 -27.84
CA ARG A 31 11.24 13.77 -27.87
C ARG A 31 11.87 13.27 -26.54
N ASN A 32 12.30 12.00 -26.59
CA ASN A 32 13.02 11.19 -25.59
C ASN A 32 12.19 10.64 -24.41
N ILE A 33 11.38 9.60 -24.69
CA ILE A 33 10.41 9.01 -23.74
C ILE A 33 10.90 7.70 -23.09
N ASN A 34 12.14 7.25 -23.32
CA ASN A 34 12.57 5.93 -22.83
C ASN A 34 12.79 5.83 -21.31
N GLU A 35 12.69 6.90 -20.53
CA GLU A 35 13.26 6.91 -19.16
C GLU A 35 12.28 7.02 -17.98
N ARG A 36 10.94 7.15 -18.16
CA ARG A 36 10.08 7.58 -17.03
C ARG A 36 8.81 6.77 -16.73
N ARG A 37 8.67 5.56 -17.28
CA ARG A 37 7.68 4.59 -16.75
C ARG A 37 8.27 3.90 -15.53
N ILE A 38 7.48 3.71 -14.47
CA ILE A 38 7.89 2.84 -13.38
C ILE A 38 7.96 1.42 -13.92
N ASN A 39 9.18 0.93 -14.16
CA ASN A 39 9.43 -0.43 -14.62
C ASN A 39 9.62 -1.34 -13.41
N TYR A 40 8.52 -1.82 -12.82
CA TYR A 40 8.59 -2.73 -11.67
C TYR A 40 9.45 -3.96 -11.93
N LYS A 41 9.53 -4.45 -13.18
CA LYS A 41 10.36 -5.61 -13.53
C LYS A 41 11.86 -5.34 -13.36
N GLU A 42 12.29 -4.13 -13.71
CA GLU A 42 13.69 -3.69 -13.58
C GLU A 42 14.05 -3.35 -12.13
N TRP A 43 13.14 -2.69 -11.40
CA TRP A 43 13.32 -2.37 -9.99
C TRP A 43 13.30 -3.61 -9.09
N SER A 44 12.56 -4.65 -9.48
CA SER A 44 12.57 -5.95 -8.81
C SER A 44 13.79 -6.81 -9.16
N SER A 45 14.79 -6.29 -9.88
CA SER A 45 16.04 -7.02 -10.12
C SER A 45 16.80 -7.27 -8.81
N LYS A 46 17.44 -8.45 -8.69
CA LYS A 46 18.09 -8.89 -7.43
C LYS A 46 19.12 -7.90 -6.88
N GLU A 47 19.78 -7.15 -7.75
CA GLU A 47 20.81 -6.18 -7.36
C GLU A 47 20.21 -4.91 -6.75
N ASN A 48 19.18 -4.34 -7.39
CA ASN A 48 18.47 -3.17 -6.88
C ASN A 48 17.82 -3.47 -5.52
N VAL A 49 17.16 -4.62 -5.40
CA VAL A 49 16.49 -5.03 -4.16
C VAL A 49 17.45 -5.15 -2.97
N ARG A 50 18.69 -5.60 -3.18
CA ARG A 50 19.68 -5.80 -2.10
C ARG A 50 20.10 -4.50 -1.43
N ASN A 51 20.07 -3.39 -2.14
CA ASN A 51 20.56 -2.09 -1.66
C ASN A 51 19.45 -1.20 -1.07
N MET A 52 18.19 -1.64 -1.15
CA MET A 52 17.04 -0.89 -0.65
C MET A 52 16.84 -1.11 0.86
N LYS A 53 16.45 -0.05 1.55
CA LYS A 53 16.06 -0.14 2.97
C LYS A 53 14.78 -0.96 3.08
N LYS A 54 14.67 -1.81 4.10
CA LYS A 54 13.45 -2.60 4.31
C LYS A 54 12.43 -1.80 5.10
N ALA A 55 11.19 -1.84 4.67
CA ALA A 55 10.04 -1.32 5.39
C ALA A 55 8.91 -2.34 5.35
N ALA A 56 8.03 -2.35 6.35
CA ALA A 56 6.89 -3.25 6.39
C ALA A 56 5.61 -2.47 6.69
N VAL A 57 4.51 -2.87 6.06
CA VAL A 57 3.19 -2.22 6.20
C VAL A 57 2.12 -3.25 6.49
N LEU A 58 1.04 -2.84 7.17
CA LEU A 58 -0.04 -3.73 7.57
C LEU A 58 -1.37 -3.32 6.95
N VAL A 59 -2.00 -4.24 6.21
CA VAL A 59 -3.44 -4.21 5.94
C VAL A 59 -4.13 -4.98 7.06
N CYS A 60 -4.61 -4.27 8.08
CA CYS A 60 -5.29 -4.88 9.22
C CYS A 60 -6.81 -4.87 9.02
N PHE A 61 -7.39 -6.00 8.63
CA PHE A 61 -8.83 -6.13 8.51
C PHE A 61 -9.51 -6.33 9.86
N PHE A 62 -10.62 -5.63 10.05
CA PHE A 62 -11.57 -5.91 11.12
C PHE A 62 -12.98 -5.93 10.56
N ARG A 63 -13.90 -6.56 11.28
CA ARG A 63 -15.31 -6.66 10.87
C ARG A 63 -16.17 -5.70 11.69
N LYS A 64 -17.03 -4.95 11.01
CA LYS A 64 -18.02 -4.04 11.61
C LYS A 64 -19.28 -4.05 10.75
N ASP A 65 -20.45 -4.20 11.36
CA ASP A 65 -21.74 -4.24 10.64
C ASP A 65 -21.72 -5.21 9.44
N GLU A 66 -21.22 -6.41 9.69
CA GLU A 66 -21.02 -7.51 8.73
C GLU A 66 -20.02 -7.27 7.60
N GLU A 67 -19.45 -6.07 7.50
CA GLU A 67 -18.53 -5.61 6.45
C GLU A 67 -17.08 -5.59 6.93
N TYR A 68 -16.14 -5.62 5.98
CA TYR A 68 -14.71 -5.56 6.28
C TYR A 68 -14.17 -4.15 6.06
N TYR A 69 -13.42 -3.68 7.04
CA TYR A 69 -12.73 -2.40 7.03
C TYR A 69 -11.25 -2.59 7.33
N PHE A 70 -10.45 -1.63 6.92
CA PHE A 70 -9.04 -1.55 7.29
C PHE A 70 -8.58 -0.08 7.39
N PRO A 71 -7.58 0.22 8.21
CA PRO A 71 -7.09 1.58 8.37
C PRO A 71 -6.09 1.96 7.27
N LEU A 72 -6.16 3.22 6.88
CA LEU A 72 -5.13 3.97 6.17
C LEU A 72 -4.81 5.21 7.01
N ILE A 73 -3.62 5.74 6.83
CA ILE A 73 -3.19 6.99 7.45
C ILE A 73 -2.98 8.06 6.39
N LYS A 74 -3.19 9.31 6.77
CA LYS A 74 -2.69 10.45 6.01
C LYS A 74 -1.40 10.92 6.66
N ARG A 75 -0.30 10.90 5.90
CA ARG A 75 0.99 11.39 6.38
C ARG A 75 0.94 12.92 6.58
N PRO A 76 1.58 13.46 7.63
CA PRO A 76 1.73 14.89 7.83
C PRO A 76 2.39 15.59 6.65
N MET A 77 2.07 16.86 6.46
CA MET A 77 2.66 17.66 5.38
C MET A 77 4.16 17.93 5.57
N HIS A 78 4.69 17.76 6.79
CA HIS A 78 6.12 17.88 7.08
C HIS A 78 6.91 16.58 6.85
N ASP A 79 6.29 15.50 6.38
CA ASP A 79 6.98 14.28 6.00
C ASP A 79 7.94 14.55 4.82
N ARG A 80 9.17 14.05 4.93
CA ARG A 80 10.23 14.33 3.95
C ARG A 80 10.01 13.71 2.58
N ASN A 81 9.37 12.54 2.53
CA ASN A 81 9.31 11.71 1.33
C ASN A 81 7.93 11.73 0.70
N HIS A 82 6.87 11.73 1.51
CA HIS A 82 5.49 11.53 1.05
C HIS A 82 4.50 12.45 1.78
N PRO A 83 4.68 13.78 1.73
CA PRO A 83 3.84 14.72 2.47
C PRO A 83 2.38 14.65 2.02
N GLY A 84 1.46 14.50 2.97
CA GLY A 84 0.02 14.46 2.70
C GLY A 84 -0.50 13.21 1.99
N GLN A 85 0.36 12.25 1.65
CA GLN A 85 -0.05 11.04 0.94
C GLN A 85 -0.81 10.08 1.86
N ILE A 86 -1.75 9.35 1.27
CA ILE A 86 -2.43 8.25 1.95
C ILE A 86 -1.52 7.03 1.93
N ALA A 87 -1.29 6.44 3.10
CA ALA A 87 -0.43 5.30 3.30
C ALA A 87 -1.13 4.20 4.11
N LEU A 88 -0.62 2.97 4.00
CA LEU A 88 -0.90 1.92 4.97
C LEU A 88 -0.07 2.19 6.23
N PRO A 89 -0.57 1.85 7.43
CA PRO A 89 0.24 1.89 8.64
C PRO A 89 1.49 1.03 8.48
N GLY A 90 2.63 1.53 8.91
CA GLY A 90 3.92 0.86 8.72
C GLY A 90 5.10 1.79 8.55
N GLY A 91 6.29 1.22 8.61
CA GLY A 91 7.53 1.99 8.62
C GLY A 91 8.78 1.14 8.41
N SER A 92 9.92 1.70 8.81
CA SER A 92 11.24 1.13 8.51
C SER A 92 11.55 -0.02 9.47
N MET A 93 12.18 -1.07 8.94
CA MET A 93 12.65 -2.18 9.77
C MET A 93 13.82 -1.73 10.66
N GLU A 94 13.72 -1.99 11.95
CA GLU A 94 14.80 -1.74 12.90
C GLU A 94 15.75 -2.94 13.02
N ILE A 95 16.87 -2.75 13.72
CA ILE A 95 17.85 -3.81 13.92
C ILE A 95 17.26 -4.91 14.80
N ASN A 96 17.51 -6.17 14.44
CA ASN A 96 16.99 -7.36 15.13
C ASN A 96 15.46 -7.56 15.08
N GLU A 97 14.76 -6.89 14.17
CA GLU A 97 13.33 -7.16 13.91
C GLU A 97 13.13 -8.13 12.74
N THR A 98 12.02 -8.87 12.79
CA THR A 98 11.45 -9.48 11.59
C THR A 98 10.55 -8.46 10.89
N LEU A 99 10.33 -8.63 9.59
CA LEU A 99 9.43 -7.76 8.83
C LEU A 99 7.99 -7.78 9.37
N GLU A 100 7.53 -8.93 9.87
CA GLU A 100 6.23 -9.06 10.50
C GLU A 100 6.17 -8.25 11.81
N THR A 101 7.19 -8.38 12.66
CA THR A 101 7.32 -7.59 13.89
C THR A 101 7.35 -6.09 13.58
N THR A 102 8.08 -5.66 12.55
CA THR A 102 8.11 -4.27 12.11
C THR A 102 6.72 -3.77 11.71
N ALA A 103 5.98 -4.52 10.89
CA ALA A 103 4.63 -4.11 10.47
C ALA A 103 3.69 -3.93 11.68
N LEU A 104 3.77 -4.84 12.66
CA LEU A 104 2.96 -4.80 13.87
C LEU A 104 3.38 -3.65 14.81
N ARG A 105 4.69 -3.45 15.03
CA ARG A 105 5.21 -2.35 15.88
C ARG A 105 4.80 -1.00 15.32
N GLU A 106 5.09 -0.76 14.05
CA GLU A 106 4.79 0.52 13.39
C GLU A 106 3.27 0.80 13.39
N SER A 107 2.46 -0.22 13.11
CA SER A 107 0.99 -0.08 13.18
C SER A 107 0.48 0.23 14.60
N PHE A 108 1.15 -0.31 15.63
CA PHE A 108 0.85 0.01 17.01
C PHE A 108 1.23 1.46 17.36
N GLU A 109 2.41 1.88 16.94
CA GLU A 109 2.93 3.23 17.20
C GLU A 109 2.11 4.31 16.49
N GLU A 110 1.79 4.11 15.21
CA GLU A 110 1.09 5.10 14.39
C GLU A 110 -0.40 5.21 14.75
N VAL A 111 -1.09 4.09 14.94
CA VAL A 111 -2.57 4.05 15.04
C VAL A 111 -3.12 3.22 16.21
N GLY A 112 -2.28 2.57 17.02
CA GLY A 112 -2.70 1.87 18.24
C GLY A 112 -3.18 0.43 18.03
N ILE A 113 -2.95 -0.18 16.86
CA ILE A 113 -3.31 -1.59 16.61
C ILE A 113 -2.40 -2.48 17.46
N LYS A 114 -2.95 -3.16 18.46
CA LYS A 114 -2.15 -3.99 19.37
C LYS A 114 -1.64 -5.24 18.64
N PRO A 115 -0.32 -5.54 18.70
CA PRO A 115 0.24 -6.70 18.01
C PRO A 115 -0.43 -8.03 18.40
N ASN A 116 -0.76 -8.20 19.69
CA ASN A 116 -1.37 -9.43 20.21
C ASN A 116 -2.82 -9.66 19.73
N ASP A 117 -3.49 -8.63 19.22
CA ASP A 117 -4.87 -8.73 18.73
C ASP A 117 -4.91 -9.09 17.23
N VAL A 118 -3.76 -9.01 16.54
CA VAL A 118 -3.65 -9.22 15.10
C VAL A 118 -3.23 -10.66 14.80
N LYS A 119 -4.05 -11.37 14.05
CA LYS A 119 -3.64 -12.61 13.39
C LYS A 119 -3.15 -12.30 11.97
N ILE A 120 -1.86 -12.44 11.73
CA ILE A 120 -1.29 -12.38 10.38
C ILE A 120 -1.80 -13.57 9.56
N ILE A 121 -2.26 -13.29 8.34
CA ILE A 121 -2.81 -14.31 7.43
C ILE A 121 -1.91 -14.52 6.20
N GLY A 122 -0.94 -13.64 5.98
CA GLY A 122 0.14 -13.82 5.00
C GLY A 122 0.77 -12.50 4.58
N GLN A 123 1.76 -12.61 3.69
CA GLN A 123 2.52 -11.49 3.15
C GLN A 123 2.28 -11.38 1.63
N MET A 124 2.03 -10.18 1.13
CA MET A 124 1.93 -9.90 -0.31
C MET A 124 3.31 -9.76 -0.96
N THR A 125 3.33 -9.54 -2.27
CA THR A 125 4.58 -9.39 -3.02
C THR A 125 5.35 -8.17 -2.50
N PRO A 126 6.66 -8.28 -2.18
CA PRO A 126 7.48 -7.13 -1.79
C PRO A 126 7.56 -6.10 -2.91
N LEU A 127 7.20 -4.85 -2.61
CA LEU A 127 7.11 -3.75 -3.56
C LEU A 127 8.35 -2.84 -3.49
N PRO A 128 9.17 -2.75 -4.55
CA PRO A 128 10.24 -1.76 -4.59
C PRO A 128 9.66 -0.35 -4.81
N VAL A 129 10.11 0.61 -4.00
CA VAL A 129 9.78 2.03 -4.09
C VAL A 129 11.08 2.85 -4.27
N PRO A 130 11.52 3.06 -5.52
CA PRO A 130 12.83 3.66 -5.80
C PRO A 130 12.98 5.10 -5.33
N ILE A 131 11.90 5.89 -5.41
CA ILE A 131 11.94 7.33 -5.06
C ILE A 131 12.33 7.59 -3.60
N SER A 132 12.06 6.62 -2.71
CA SER A 132 12.43 6.68 -1.30
C SER A 132 13.48 5.63 -0.90
N ASN A 133 13.99 4.85 -1.86
CA ASN A 133 14.94 3.75 -1.67
C ASN A 133 14.47 2.67 -0.67
N TYR A 134 13.17 2.34 -0.68
CA TYR A 134 12.57 1.34 0.21
C TYR A 134 12.01 0.13 -0.52
N MET A 135 12.32 -1.06 -0.03
CA MET A 135 11.58 -2.29 -0.32
C MET A 135 10.49 -2.46 0.73
N ILE A 136 9.22 -2.30 0.32
CA ILE A 136 8.06 -2.44 1.19
C ILE A 136 7.62 -3.90 1.20
N TYR A 137 7.42 -4.46 2.40
CA TYR A 137 6.89 -5.80 2.64
C TYR A 137 5.48 -5.69 3.22
N PRO A 138 4.42 -5.87 2.42
CA PRO A 138 3.05 -5.73 2.90
C PRO A 138 2.55 -7.01 3.56
N PHE A 139 2.02 -6.90 4.77
CA PHE A 139 1.37 -7.97 5.50
C PHE A 139 -0.14 -7.75 5.53
N ILE A 140 -0.89 -8.85 5.53
CA ILE A 140 -2.33 -8.84 5.76
C ILE A 140 -2.58 -9.49 7.11
N GLY A 141 -3.28 -8.77 7.98
CA GLY A 141 -3.70 -9.24 9.30
C GLY A 141 -5.21 -9.12 9.48
N THR A 142 -5.74 -9.84 10.47
CA THR A 142 -7.13 -9.73 10.88
C THR A 142 -7.23 -9.56 12.39
N THR A 143 -8.10 -8.68 12.86
CA THR A 143 -8.56 -8.60 14.26
C THR A 143 -10.04 -8.97 14.33
N GLU A 144 -10.49 -9.45 15.49
CA GLU A 144 -11.90 -9.84 15.68
C GLU A 144 -12.82 -8.62 15.83
N ILE A 145 -12.30 -7.53 16.38
CA ILE A 145 -13.03 -6.29 16.65
C ILE A 145 -12.29 -5.08 16.07
N GLU A 146 -13.01 -3.96 15.93
CA GLU A 146 -12.41 -2.66 15.58
C GLU A 146 -11.35 -2.27 16.64
N PRO A 147 -10.10 -1.97 16.23
CA PRO A 147 -9.07 -1.48 17.14
C PRO A 147 -9.49 -0.20 17.87
N ASN A 148 -9.01 -0.04 19.10
CA ASN A 148 -9.13 1.24 19.80
C ASN A 148 -8.07 2.21 19.28
N TRP A 149 -8.45 3.07 18.34
CA TRP A 149 -7.54 3.96 17.63
C TRP A 149 -6.84 4.95 18.55
N LYS A 150 -5.51 4.98 18.48
CA LYS A 150 -4.67 5.95 19.18
C LYS A 150 -3.61 6.49 18.22
N LEU A 151 -3.84 7.70 17.71
CA LEU A 151 -2.97 8.29 16.69
C LEU A 151 -1.73 8.93 17.29
N ASN A 152 -0.56 8.57 16.76
CA ASN A 152 0.65 9.36 16.95
C ASN A 152 0.63 10.58 16.04
N LYS A 153 0.20 11.73 16.56
CA LYS A 153 0.08 12.98 15.79
C LYS A 153 1.39 13.54 15.24
N LYS A 154 2.56 12.99 15.61
CA LYS A 154 3.84 13.34 14.98
C LYS A 154 4.00 12.72 13.60
N GLU A 155 3.38 11.56 13.38
CA GLU A 155 3.55 10.71 12.19
C GLU A 155 2.24 10.53 11.40
N VAL A 156 1.09 10.81 12.03
CA VAL A 156 -0.23 10.64 11.44
C VAL A 156 -1.04 11.93 11.57
N ASP A 157 -1.35 12.56 10.44
CA ASP A 157 -2.24 13.73 10.37
C ASP A 157 -3.69 13.29 10.64
N ASP A 158 -4.12 12.27 9.90
CA ASP A 158 -5.49 11.78 9.91
C ASP A 158 -5.57 10.25 9.75
N LEU A 159 -6.65 9.66 10.27
CA LEU A 159 -6.95 8.24 10.18
C LEU A 159 -8.16 8.02 9.28
N ILE A 160 -8.01 7.14 8.31
CA ILE A 160 -9.06 6.79 7.34
C ILE A 160 -9.42 5.33 7.56
N ILE A 161 -10.67 5.08 7.94
CA ILE A 161 -11.22 3.73 8.02
C ILE A 161 -11.91 3.41 6.70
N LEU A 162 -11.27 2.57 5.89
CA LEU A 162 -11.74 2.29 4.54
C LEU A 162 -12.54 0.99 4.50
N LYS A 163 -13.77 1.07 3.98
CA LYS A 163 -14.58 -0.11 3.67
C LYS A 163 -13.97 -0.83 2.47
N PHE A 164 -13.69 -2.12 2.59
CA PHE A 164 -13.03 -2.88 1.53
C PHE A 164 -13.85 -2.90 0.22
N THR A 165 -15.18 -2.95 0.31
CA THR A 165 -16.05 -2.94 -0.88
C THR A 165 -16.00 -1.62 -1.64
N ASP A 166 -15.70 -0.50 -1.00
CA ASP A 166 -15.51 0.79 -1.67
C ASP A 166 -14.15 0.85 -2.40
N LEU A 167 -13.11 0.23 -1.84
CA LEU A 167 -11.85 0.02 -2.56
C LEU A 167 -12.08 -0.80 -3.85
N VAL A 168 -12.79 -1.94 -3.75
CA VAL A 168 -13.09 -2.77 -4.93
C VAL A 168 -13.88 -2.01 -5.98
N ARG A 169 -14.86 -1.18 -5.58
CA ARG A 169 -15.64 -0.34 -6.51
C ARG A 169 -14.80 0.75 -7.19
N SER A 170 -13.74 1.21 -6.53
CA SER A 170 -12.83 2.21 -7.08
C SER A 170 -11.82 1.65 -8.10
N ASP A 171 -11.72 0.33 -8.26
CA ASP A 171 -10.93 -0.32 -9.30
C ASP A 171 -11.63 -0.24 -10.67
N ASN A 172 -11.79 1.00 -11.16
CA ASN A 172 -12.52 1.34 -12.39
C ASN A 172 -11.62 2.02 -13.45
N GLY A 173 -10.30 2.07 -13.21
CA GLY A 173 -9.33 2.69 -14.11
C GLY A 173 -9.30 4.21 -14.09
N TYR A 174 -9.87 4.85 -13.06
CA TYR A 174 -9.78 6.30 -12.89
C TYR A 174 -8.32 6.78 -12.79
N TYR A 175 -8.05 7.94 -13.41
CA TYR A 175 -6.75 8.59 -13.40
C TYR A 175 -6.91 10.11 -13.42
N GLU A 176 -5.85 10.82 -13.07
CA GLU A 176 -5.72 12.26 -13.26
C GLU A 176 -4.41 12.61 -13.97
N ASP A 177 -4.44 13.68 -14.74
CA ASP A 177 -3.26 14.21 -15.42
C ASP A 177 -2.67 15.32 -14.54
N TRP A 178 -1.48 15.09 -14.00
CA TRP A 178 -0.76 16.01 -13.09
C TRP A 178 0.45 16.63 -13.79
N LYS A 179 0.80 17.85 -13.39
CA LYS A 179 2.03 18.51 -13.84
C LYS A 179 3.14 18.28 -12.82
N ARG A 180 4.23 17.64 -13.24
CA ARG A 180 5.47 17.49 -12.46
C ARG A 180 6.61 18.16 -13.21
N GLU A 181 7.06 19.29 -12.68
CA GLU A 181 8.04 20.17 -13.34
C GLU A 181 7.54 20.58 -14.75
N GLU A 182 8.34 20.32 -15.79
CA GLU A 182 8.00 20.58 -17.20
C GLU A 182 7.20 19.43 -17.85
N ASN A 183 6.98 18.33 -17.14
CA ASN A 183 6.36 17.12 -17.71
C ASN A 183 4.92 16.97 -17.22
N GLN A 184 4.06 16.45 -18.10
CA GLN A 184 2.73 16.00 -17.75
C GLN A 184 2.77 14.48 -17.52
N ILE A 185 2.17 14.04 -16.43
CA ILE A 185 2.09 12.63 -16.05
C ILE A 185 0.63 12.24 -15.81
N ARG A 186 0.28 11.02 -16.20
CA ARG A 186 -0.98 10.37 -15.90
C ARG A 186 -0.79 9.50 -14.67
N VAL A 187 -1.59 9.79 -13.65
CA VAL A 187 -1.53 9.15 -12.35
C VAL A 187 -2.80 8.32 -12.15
N PRO A 188 -2.73 6.98 -12.20
CA PRO A 188 -3.85 6.13 -11.81
C PRO A 188 -4.19 6.32 -10.33
N ILE A 189 -5.48 6.44 -10.01
CA ILE A 189 -5.94 6.78 -8.67
C ILE A 189 -7.15 5.91 -8.31
N PHE A 190 -7.10 5.28 -7.14
CA PHE A 190 -8.32 4.82 -6.47
C PHE A 190 -8.98 6.03 -5.80
N LYS A 191 -10.03 6.54 -6.44
CA LYS A 191 -10.80 7.69 -5.94
C LYS A 191 -11.99 7.21 -5.13
N ILE A 192 -11.94 7.47 -3.82
CA ILE A 192 -12.98 7.02 -2.88
C ILE A 192 -13.43 8.25 -2.09
N MET A 193 -14.65 8.73 -2.38
CA MET A 193 -15.14 10.02 -1.89
C MET A 193 -14.13 11.15 -2.22
N ASN A 194 -13.58 11.82 -1.21
CA ASN A 194 -12.60 12.90 -1.37
C ASN A 194 -11.14 12.41 -1.24
N ILE A 195 -10.94 11.09 -1.18
CA ILE A 195 -9.64 10.46 -0.94
C ILE A 195 -9.07 10.00 -2.27
N HIS A 196 -7.83 10.41 -2.55
CA HIS A 196 -7.07 9.98 -3.73
C HIS A 196 -5.94 9.05 -3.24
N ILE A 197 -6.06 7.76 -3.53
CA ILE A 197 -5.03 6.77 -3.20
C ILE A 197 -4.27 6.43 -4.49
N TRP A 198 -2.97 6.68 -4.50
CA TRP A 198 -2.09 6.54 -5.67
C TRP A 198 -0.71 6.06 -5.26
N GLY A 199 0.16 5.80 -6.24
CA GLY A 199 1.55 5.42 -5.99
C GLY A 199 1.71 4.07 -5.29
N ALA A 200 2.67 3.97 -4.35
CA ALA A 200 3.02 2.72 -3.70
C ALA A 200 1.84 2.07 -2.95
N THR A 201 1.06 2.87 -2.23
CA THR A 201 -0.12 2.39 -1.51
C THR A 201 -1.17 1.85 -2.49
N ALA A 202 -1.43 2.55 -3.59
CA ALA A 202 -2.34 2.02 -4.62
C ALA A 202 -1.82 0.73 -5.27
N ALA A 203 -0.52 0.59 -5.50
CA ALA A 203 0.06 -0.65 -6.01
C ALA A 203 -0.20 -1.84 -5.05
N VAL A 204 0.07 -1.66 -3.75
CA VAL A 204 -0.24 -2.67 -2.72
C VAL A 204 -1.73 -3.01 -2.69
N LEU A 205 -2.60 -1.99 -2.70
CA LEU A 205 -4.05 -2.19 -2.67
C LEU A 205 -4.58 -2.84 -3.97
N SER A 206 -3.96 -2.59 -5.12
CA SER A 206 -4.36 -3.26 -6.37
C SER A 206 -4.10 -4.76 -6.30
N GLU A 207 -2.99 -5.20 -5.68
CA GLU A 207 -2.71 -6.62 -5.46
C GLU A 207 -3.70 -7.22 -4.44
N LEU A 208 -4.01 -6.50 -3.37
CA LEU A 208 -5.02 -6.89 -2.40
C LEU A 208 -6.40 -7.14 -3.05
N ILE A 209 -6.82 -6.27 -3.98
CA ILE A 209 -8.06 -6.44 -4.73
C ILE A 209 -8.02 -7.74 -5.54
N ASP A 210 -6.92 -8.00 -6.25
CA ASP A 210 -6.76 -9.23 -7.02
C ASP A 210 -6.76 -10.49 -6.13
N LEU A 211 -6.09 -10.46 -4.97
CA LEU A 211 -6.12 -11.53 -3.98
C LEU A 211 -7.52 -11.79 -3.39
N SER A 212 -8.41 -10.79 -3.39
CA SER A 212 -9.77 -10.96 -2.85
C SER A 212 -10.73 -11.69 -3.79
N LYS A 213 -10.40 -11.77 -5.09
CA LYS A 213 -11.24 -12.39 -6.11
C LYS A 213 -11.31 -13.90 -5.88
N LYS A 214 -12.47 -14.50 -6.20
CA LYS A 214 -12.59 -15.96 -6.16
C LYS A 214 -11.66 -16.56 -7.21
N THR A 215 -10.86 -17.53 -6.81
CA THR A 215 -10.17 -18.43 -7.73
C THR A 215 -11.25 -19.26 -8.44
N ASN A 216 -11.25 -19.26 -9.77
CA ASN A 216 -12.13 -20.12 -10.56
C ASN A 216 -11.66 -21.57 -10.52
#